data_AF-A0AAW5Q395-F1
#
_entry.id   AF-A0AAW5Q395-F1
#
_cell.length_a   1.000
_cell.length_b   1.000
_cell.length_c   1.000
_cell.angle_alpha   90.00
_cell.angle_beta   90.00
_cell.angle_gamma   90.00
#
_symmetry.space_group_name_H-M   'P 1'
#
loop_
_entity.id
_entity.type
_entity.pdbx_description
1 polymer ?
#
loop_
_entity_poly.entity_id
_entity_poly.type
_entity_poly.pdbx_seq_one_letter_code
_entity_poly.pdbx_strand_id
1 'polypeptide(L)'
;MRIGQVAQIVGISARSIRHYHRLGVIAEPARTSGGYREYGVADLARIARIAFLSDSGVPLKEIAALLEPEVGDPVTDLAAIRDGIDERIAALTRQRDRLDAIAQRAAAGLPPGLLPEPVARALDLCRSEASDDPGLAALVELERDMLDLAALRGDLPDELATAYAALATDGDRRRRYLDLLAGFHRVKGRRPADVEPEIARLVESLIADPTIRSIITGASADMDDSLTGPTLEQLLPDPAQREVLRRTFSALGVEL
;
A
#
# COMPACT_ATOMS: atom_id res chain seq x y z
N MET A 1 29.06 38.68 17.12
CA MET A 1 27.63 38.71 17.56
C MET A 1 27.41 37.79 18.75
N ARG A 2 26.41 38.05 19.60
CA ARG A 2 26.04 37.16 20.72
C ARG A 2 25.01 36.12 20.29
N ILE A 3 24.95 34.99 21.02
CA ILE A 3 24.04 33.87 20.72
C ILE A 3 22.57 34.28 20.57
N GLY A 4 22.10 35.27 21.32
CA GLY A 4 20.72 35.78 21.21
C GLY A 4 20.45 36.48 19.87
N GLN A 5 21.42 37.25 19.37
CA GLN A 5 21.33 37.90 18.06
C GLN A 5 21.38 36.85 16.94
N VAL A 6 22.24 35.84 17.07
CA VAL A 6 22.31 34.72 16.12
C VAL A 6 21.00 33.96 16.06
N ALA A 7 20.44 33.61 17.22
CA ALA A 7 19.15 32.94 17.35
C ALA A 7 18.04 33.70 16.61
N GLN A 8 17.97 35.02 16.80
CA GLN A 8 16.99 35.87 16.14
C GLN A 8 17.18 35.93 14.61
N ILE A 9 18.43 36.06 14.13
CA ILE A 9 18.73 36.12 12.69
C ILE A 9 18.42 34.80 12.00
N VAL A 10 18.78 33.67 12.62
CA VAL A 10 18.59 32.34 12.04
C VAL A 10 17.15 31.83 12.23
N GLY A 11 16.38 32.42 13.16
CA GLY A 11 15.00 32.01 13.44
C GLY A 11 14.89 30.77 14.34
N ILE A 12 15.94 30.43 15.09
CA ILE A 12 15.95 29.29 16.02
C ILE A 12 16.17 29.74 17.46
N SER A 13 15.85 28.88 18.43
CA SER A 13 16.09 29.21 19.82
C SER A 13 17.59 29.21 20.16
N ALA A 14 18.02 30.10 21.07
CA ALA A 14 19.37 30.03 21.63
C ALA A 14 19.64 28.70 22.37
N ARG A 15 18.59 27.98 22.78
CA ARG A 15 18.66 26.62 23.33
C ARG A 15 19.07 25.62 22.25
N SER A 16 18.55 25.73 21.02
CA SER A 16 18.93 24.90 19.87
C SER A 16 20.40 25.08 19.54
N ILE A 17 20.90 26.32 19.48
CA ILE A 17 22.32 26.61 19.24
C ILE A 17 23.21 25.97 20.33
N ARG A 18 22.83 26.11 21.62
CA ARG A 18 23.54 25.42 22.72
C ARG A 18 23.48 23.91 22.59
N HIS A 19 22.37 23.37 22.09
CA HIS A 19 22.23 21.93 21.87
C HIS A 19 23.19 21.43 20.78
N TYR A 20 23.31 22.16 19.67
CA TYR A 20 24.23 21.82 18.59
C TYR A 20 25.69 21.82 19.07
N HIS A 21 26.09 22.80 19.90
CA HIS A 21 27.42 22.79 20.53
C HIS A 21 27.63 21.57 21.43
N ARG A 22 26.66 21.23 22.28
CA ARG A 22 26.76 20.07 23.18
C ARG A 22 26.88 18.73 22.44
N LEU A 23 26.25 18.62 21.27
CA LEU A 23 26.33 17.43 20.43
C LEU A 23 27.58 17.41 19.54
N GLY A 24 28.40 18.48 19.54
CA GLY A 24 29.60 18.58 18.71
C GLY A 24 29.34 18.90 17.23
N VAL A 25 28.10 19.15 16.82
CA VAL A 25 27.74 19.46 15.42
C VAL A 25 28.31 20.83 14.97
N ILE A 26 28.51 21.74 15.93
CA ILE A 26 29.22 23.01 15.75
C ILE A 26 30.27 23.21 16.84
N ALA A 27 31.47 23.58 16.42
CA ALA A 27 32.54 23.99 17.33
C ALA A 27 32.10 25.22 18.15
N GLU A 28 32.56 25.33 19.40
CA GLU A 28 32.36 26.55 20.16
C GLU A 28 33.22 27.68 19.60
N PRO A 29 32.65 28.85 19.24
CA PRO A 29 33.43 29.95 18.74
C PRO A 29 34.28 30.59 19.86
N ALA A 30 35.24 31.42 19.44
CA ALA A 30 36.14 32.12 20.34
C ALA A 30 35.38 32.92 21.41
N ARG A 31 35.99 33.00 22.59
CA ARG A 31 35.47 33.81 23.70
C ARG A 31 36.16 35.17 23.70
N THR A 32 35.39 36.23 23.90
CA THR A 32 35.90 37.58 24.16
C THR A 32 36.66 37.62 25.49
N SER A 33 37.47 38.65 25.73
CA SER A 33 38.14 38.92 27.02
C SER A 33 37.18 38.93 28.22
N GLY A 34 35.91 39.29 28.01
CA GLY A 34 34.84 39.22 29.01
C GLY A 34 34.16 37.85 29.17
N GLY A 35 34.68 36.78 28.58
CA GLY A 35 34.21 35.39 28.75
C GLY A 35 33.03 34.95 27.86
N TYR A 36 32.47 35.84 27.07
CA TYR A 36 31.33 35.55 26.21
C TYR A 36 31.74 34.99 24.84
N ARG A 37 30.95 34.05 24.30
CA ARG A 37 31.09 33.55 22.92
C ARG A 37 30.77 34.64 21.90
N GLU A 38 31.56 34.70 20.82
CA GLU A 38 31.38 35.63 19.72
C GLU A 38 31.22 34.90 18.38
N TYR A 39 30.07 35.09 17.75
CA TYR A 39 29.72 34.45 16.48
C TYR A 39 29.97 35.41 15.32
N GLY A 40 30.67 34.93 14.29
CA GLY A 40 30.87 35.59 13.01
C GLY A 40 29.85 35.14 11.95
N VAL A 41 29.95 35.70 10.75
CA VAL A 41 29.03 35.39 9.64
C VAL A 41 29.14 33.92 9.20
N ALA A 42 30.34 33.33 9.24
CA ALA A 42 30.54 31.92 8.94
C ALA A 42 29.79 31.00 9.91
N ASP A 43 29.78 31.34 11.21
CA ASP A 43 29.04 30.58 12.22
C ASP A 43 27.53 30.66 11.96
N LEU A 44 27.02 31.84 11.61
CA LEU A 44 25.61 32.01 11.22
C LEU A 44 25.25 31.14 10.02
N ALA A 45 26.06 31.15 8.97
CA ALA A 45 25.81 30.34 7.78
C ALA A 45 25.80 28.85 8.11
N ARG A 46 26.71 28.38 8.99
CA ARG A 46 26.73 26.98 9.44
C ARG A 46 25.50 26.65 10.29
N ILE A 47 25.15 27.50 11.26
CA ILE A 47 23.98 27.30 12.13
C ILE A 47 22.68 27.31 11.30
N ALA A 48 22.57 28.18 10.31
CA ALA A 48 21.41 28.24 9.40
C ALA A 48 21.29 26.96 8.55
N ARG A 49 22.39 26.42 8.02
CA ARG A 49 22.38 25.14 7.30
C ARG A 49 21.96 23.98 8.19
N ILE A 50 22.48 23.92 9.42
CA ILE A 50 22.11 22.86 10.38
C ILE A 50 20.63 22.96 10.75
N ALA A 51 20.13 24.17 10.99
CA ALA A 51 18.72 24.41 11.27
C ALA A 51 17.84 23.92 10.12
N PHE A 52 18.17 24.31 8.89
CA PHE A 52 17.44 23.88 7.70
C PHE A 52 17.41 22.36 7.53
N LEU A 53 18.56 21.70 7.66
CA LEU A 53 18.65 20.23 7.53
C LEU A 53 17.92 19.51 8.67
N SER A 54 18.01 20.03 9.89
CA SER A 54 17.31 19.48 11.05
C SER A 54 15.79 19.60 10.92
N ASP A 55 15.30 20.75 10.44
CA ASP A 55 13.88 20.96 10.16
C ASP A 55 13.37 20.10 9.01
N SER A 56 14.26 19.74 8.07
CA SER A 56 13.97 18.79 6.99
C SER A 56 13.94 17.33 7.45
N GLY A 57 14.14 17.05 8.74
CA GLY A 57 14.07 15.70 9.30
C GLY A 57 15.39 14.93 9.31
N VAL A 58 16.50 15.56 8.90
CA VAL A 58 17.83 14.92 8.94
C VAL A 58 18.30 14.80 10.38
N PRO A 59 18.70 13.59 10.85
CA PRO A 59 19.25 13.42 12.18
C PRO A 59 20.50 14.30 12.40
N LEU A 60 20.57 15.00 13.54
CA LEU A 60 21.67 15.90 13.86
C LEU A 60 23.08 15.26 13.78
N LYS A 61 23.17 13.94 14.00
CA LYS A 61 24.42 13.19 13.86
C LYS A 61 24.89 13.08 12.40
N GLU A 62 23.95 12.92 11.47
CA GLU A 62 24.23 12.83 10.03
C GLU A 62 24.56 14.21 9.46
N ILE A 63 23.88 15.27 9.96
CA ILE A 63 24.15 16.67 9.59
C ILE A 63 25.62 17.05 9.85
N ALA A 64 26.23 16.54 10.93
CA ALA A 64 27.63 16.83 11.22
C ALA A 64 28.56 16.31 10.10
N ALA A 65 28.34 15.06 9.65
CA ALA A 65 29.12 14.43 8.58
C ALA A 65 28.88 15.11 7.22
N LEU A 66 27.62 15.43 6.90
CA LEU A 66 27.21 16.16 5.69
C LEU A 66 27.88 17.54 5.53
N LEU A 67 28.21 18.19 6.65
CA LEU A 67 28.81 19.52 6.68
C LEU A 67 30.33 19.50 6.89
N GLU A 68 30.95 18.33 6.89
CA GLU A 68 32.41 18.16 6.88
C GLU A 68 32.88 17.87 5.44
N PRO A 69 33.71 18.76 4.84
CA PRO A 69 34.13 18.65 3.43
C PRO A 69 34.90 17.36 3.08
N GLU A 70 35.43 16.66 4.09
CA GLU A 70 36.33 15.51 3.91
C GLU A 70 35.64 14.15 4.17
N VAL A 71 34.37 14.14 4.62
CA VAL A 71 33.75 12.94 5.22
C VAL A 71 32.65 12.30 4.36
N GLY A 72 32.23 12.92 3.24
CA GLY A 72 31.22 12.33 2.35
C GLY A 72 31.00 13.09 1.04
N ASP A 73 30.05 12.62 0.22
CA ASP A 73 29.51 13.34 -0.93
C ASP A 73 28.16 13.95 -0.54
N PRO A 74 28.11 15.26 -0.21
CA PRO A 74 26.89 15.91 0.24
C PRO A 74 25.76 15.86 -0.79
N VAL A 75 26.07 15.70 -2.08
CA VAL A 75 25.06 15.59 -3.12
C VAL A 75 24.33 14.26 -3.00
N THR A 76 25.07 13.16 -2.83
CA THR A 76 24.51 11.82 -2.68
C THR A 76 23.74 11.67 -1.37
N ASP A 77 24.28 12.18 -0.26
CA ASP A 77 23.62 12.08 1.05
C ASP A 77 22.31 12.88 1.11
N LEU A 78 22.30 14.11 0.57
CA LEU A 78 21.08 14.93 0.51
C LEU A 78 20.03 14.35 -0.46
N ALA A 79 20.46 13.71 -1.55
CA ALA A 79 19.55 13.01 -2.45
C ALA A 79 18.88 11.84 -1.74
N ALA A 80 19.64 10.99 -1.04
CA ALA A 80 19.09 9.85 -0.29
C ALA A 80 18.08 10.29 0.79
N ILE A 81 18.37 11.38 1.51
CA ILE A 81 17.44 11.98 2.48
C ILE A 81 16.16 12.45 1.80
N ARG A 82 16.29 13.20 0.69
CA ARG A 82 15.14 13.70 -0.07
C ARG A 82 14.27 12.54 -0.54
N ASP A 83 14.89 11.51 -1.10
CA ASP A 83 14.18 10.34 -1.62
C ASP A 83 13.41 9.62 -0.48
N GLY A 84 14.00 9.49 0.72
CA GLY A 84 13.30 8.97 1.89
C GLY A 84 12.14 9.86 2.40
N ILE A 85 12.25 11.19 2.25
CA ILE A 85 11.14 12.11 2.52
C ILE A 85 10.02 11.90 1.50
N ASP A 86 10.34 11.80 0.22
CA ASP A 86 9.36 11.59 -0.86
C ASP A 86 8.63 10.25 -0.68
N GLU A 87 9.33 9.18 -0.30
CA GLU A 87 8.71 7.91 0.08
C GLU A 87 7.72 8.06 1.25
N ARG A 88 8.10 8.83 2.27
CA ARG A 88 7.25 9.07 3.43
C ARG A 88 6.04 9.95 3.10
N ILE A 89 6.21 10.95 2.24
CA ILE A 89 5.10 11.75 1.69
C ILE A 89 4.15 10.82 0.94
N ALA A 90 4.65 9.99 0.03
CA ALA A 90 3.82 9.05 -0.72
C ALA A 90 3.05 8.10 0.20
N ALA A 91 3.68 7.58 1.25
CA ALA A 91 3.02 6.73 2.25
C ALA A 91 1.92 7.48 3.02
N LEU A 92 2.18 8.70 3.48
CA LEU A 92 1.20 9.53 4.18
C LEU A 92 0.04 9.96 3.28
N THR A 93 0.31 10.27 2.02
CA THR A 93 -0.71 10.56 1.00
C THR A 93 -1.61 9.35 0.80
N ARG A 94 -1.04 8.15 0.62
CA ARG A 94 -1.84 6.91 0.53
C ARG A 94 -2.70 6.70 1.78
N GLN A 95 -2.16 6.95 2.97
CA GLN A 95 -2.92 6.83 4.22
C GLN A 95 -4.07 7.84 4.32
N ARG A 96 -3.85 9.09 3.93
CA ARG A 96 -4.90 10.12 3.87
C ARG A 96 -6.00 9.70 2.90
N ASP A 97 -5.64 9.32 1.68
CA ASP A 97 -6.61 8.97 0.63
C ASP A 97 -7.49 7.78 1.06
N ARG A 98 -6.91 6.82 1.79
CA ARG A 98 -7.65 5.71 2.43
C ARG A 98 -8.66 6.19 3.48
N LEU A 99 -8.27 7.14 4.33
CA LEU A 99 -9.19 7.72 5.32
C LEU A 99 -10.33 8.50 4.65
N ASP A 100 -10.03 9.23 3.58
CA ASP A 100 -11.04 9.96 2.81
C ASP A 100 -12.04 9.01 2.15
N ALA A 101 -11.58 7.87 1.62
CA ALA A 101 -12.46 6.83 1.08
C ALA A 101 -13.42 6.26 2.15
N ILE A 102 -12.90 5.91 3.33
CA ILE A 102 -13.73 5.44 4.45
C ILE A 102 -14.76 6.51 4.86
N ALA A 103 -14.34 7.77 4.96
CA ALA A 103 -15.21 8.87 5.38
C ALA A 103 -16.34 9.12 4.36
N GLN A 104 -16.04 9.05 3.06
CA GLN A 104 -17.05 9.21 2.00
C GLN A 104 -18.11 8.11 2.04
N ARG A 105 -17.70 6.85 2.28
CA ARG A 105 -18.64 5.73 2.45
C ARG A 105 -19.54 5.90 3.66
N ALA A 106 -18.95 6.27 4.80
CA ALA A 106 -19.71 6.54 6.01
C ALA A 106 -20.73 7.66 5.80
N ALA A 107 -20.35 8.73 5.08
CA ALA A 107 -21.26 9.83 4.72
C ALA A 107 -22.41 9.38 3.79
N ALA A 108 -22.20 8.35 2.98
CA ALA A 108 -23.23 7.72 2.14
C ALA A 108 -24.10 6.70 2.89
N GLY A 109 -23.90 6.50 4.20
CA GLY A 109 -24.61 5.50 5.00
C GLY A 109 -24.17 4.05 4.73
N LEU A 110 -23.05 3.87 4.02
CA LEU A 110 -22.46 2.57 3.74
C LEU A 110 -21.51 2.17 4.86
N PRO A 111 -21.31 0.86 5.09
CA PRO A 111 -20.31 0.39 6.06
C PRO A 111 -18.91 0.90 5.68
N PRO A 112 -18.07 1.22 6.67
CA PRO A 112 -16.70 1.66 6.44
C PRO A 112 -15.95 0.56 5.68
N GLY A 113 -15.38 0.91 4.53
CA GLY A 113 -14.63 0.02 3.66
C GLY A 113 -13.58 0.81 2.88
N LEU A 114 -12.57 0.12 2.37
CA LEU A 114 -11.44 0.72 1.65
C LEU A 114 -11.52 0.52 0.14
N LEU A 115 -12.52 -0.24 -0.32
CA LEU A 115 -12.78 -0.43 -1.74
C LEU A 115 -13.08 0.89 -2.45
N PRO A 116 -12.52 1.10 -3.65
CA PRO A 116 -12.97 2.15 -4.55
C PRO A 116 -14.48 2.07 -4.76
N GLU A 117 -15.16 3.23 -4.82
CA GLU A 117 -16.61 3.31 -4.94
C GLU A 117 -17.22 2.44 -6.07
N PRO A 118 -16.63 2.36 -7.29
CA PRO A 118 -17.15 1.48 -8.34
C PRO A 118 -17.11 -0.01 -7.97
N VAL A 119 -16.07 -0.45 -7.26
CA VAL A 119 -15.90 -1.84 -6.82
C VAL A 119 -16.90 -2.16 -5.72
N ALA A 120 -17.02 -1.27 -4.73
CA ALA A 120 -17.97 -1.48 -3.65
C ALA A 120 -19.41 -1.56 -4.15
N ARG A 121 -19.79 -0.66 -5.07
CA ARG A 121 -21.10 -0.67 -5.74
C ARG A 121 -21.36 -1.96 -6.50
N ALA A 122 -20.36 -2.46 -7.23
CA ALA A 122 -20.48 -3.73 -7.93
C ALA A 122 -20.80 -4.88 -6.97
N LEU A 123 -20.10 -4.95 -5.84
CA LEU A 123 -20.33 -5.97 -4.82
C LEU A 123 -21.70 -5.81 -4.12
N ASP A 124 -22.17 -4.58 -3.88
CA ASP A 124 -23.52 -4.35 -3.35
C ASP A 124 -24.61 -4.86 -4.32
N LEU A 125 -24.43 -4.63 -5.62
CA LEU A 125 -25.35 -5.16 -6.64
C LEU A 125 -25.29 -6.68 -6.73
N CYS A 126 -24.10 -7.28 -6.75
CA CYS A 126 -23.92 -8.73 -6.69
C CYS A 126 -24.61 -9.32 -5.47
N ARG A 127 -24.44 -8.68 -4.30
CA ARG A 127 -25.02 -9.10 -3.04
C ARG A 127 -26.55 -9.03 -3.05
N SER A 128 -27.11 -7.99 -3.67
CA SER A 128 -28.55 -7.83 -3.83
C SER A 128 -29.14 -8.88 -4.78
N GLU A 129 -28.47 -9.18 -5.89
CA GLU A 129 -28.92 -10.20 -6.86
C GLU A 129 -28.75 -11.63 -6.31
N ALA A 130 -27.79 -11.86 -5.41
CA ALA A 130 -27.60 -13.12 -4.70
C ALA A 130 -28.53 -13.29 -3.49
N SER A 131 -29.50 -12.39 -3.25
CA SER A 131 -30.31 -12.39 -2.02
C SER A 131 -31.13 -13.66 -1.79
N ASP A 132 -31.54 -14.35 -2.86
CA ASP A 132 -32.32 -15.59 -2.80
C ASP A 132 -31.47 -16.85 -2.54
N ASP A 133 -30.14 -16.77 -2.63
CA ASP A 133 -29.21 -17.87 -2.38
C ASP A 133 -28.23 -17.50 -1.25
N PRO A 134 -28.48 -17.96 -0.01
CA PRO A 134 -27.61 -17.66 1.13
C PRO A 134 -26.16 -18.11 0.96
N GLY A 135 -25.91 -19.18 0.21
CA GLY A 135 -24.57 -19.70 -0.05
C GLY A 135 -23.79 -18.79 -1.00
N LEU A 136 -24.45 -18.33 -2.06
CA LEU A 136 -23.89 -17.36 -2.99
C LEU A 136 -23.69 -15.98 -2.34
N ALA A 137 -24.66 -15.53 -1.55
CA ALA A 137 -24.56 -14.30 -0.77
C ALA A 137 -23.33 -14.30 0.15
N ALA A 138 -23.09 -15.40 0.87
CA ALA A 138 -21.92 -15.53 1.74
C ALA A 138 -20.59 -15.51 0.98
N LEU A 139 -20.56 -16.01 -0.26
CA LEU A 139 -19.37 -15.93 -1.12
C LEU A 139 -19.07 -14.49 -1.54
N VAL A 140 -20.10 -13.71 -1.90
CA VAL A 140 -19.93 -12.30 -2.26
C VAL A 140 -19.42 -11.48 -1.06
N GLU A 141 -19.88 -11.77 0.16
CA GLU A 141 -19.36 -11.12 1.38
C GLU A 141 -17.91 -11.53 1.67
N LEU A 142 -17.57 -12.82 1.55
CA LEU A 142 -16.19 -13.28 1.71
C LEU A 142 -15.24 -12.59 0.71
N GLU A 143 -15.69 -12.43 -0.52
CA GLU A 143 -14.94 -11.74 -1.55
C GLU A 143 -14.77 -10.25 -1.27
N ARG A 144 -15.82 -9.58 -0.79
CA ARG A 144 -15.73 -8.21 -0.28
C ARG A 144 -14.66 -8.11 0.81
N ASP A 145 -14.68 -8.99 1.81
CA ASP A 145 -13.71 -8.99 2.91
C ASP A 145 -12.26 -9.17 2.39
N MET A 146 -12.05 -10.06 1.42
CA MET A 146 -10.74 -10.26 0.79
C MET A 146 -10.25 -9.02 0.04
N LEU A 147 -11.13 -8.37 -0.72
CA LEU A 147 -10.77 -7.16 -1.47
C LEU A 147 -10.55 -5.98 -0.52
N ASP A 148 -11.30 -5.86 0.56
CA ASP A 148 -11.08 -4.85 1.59
C ASP A 148 -9.71 -5.03 2.27
N LEU A 149 -9.31 -6.28 2.53
CA LEU A 149 -7.96 -6.59 3.03
C LEU A 149 -6.86 -6.23 2.03
N ALA A 150 -7.05 -6.52 0.74
CA ALA A 150 -6.12 -6.12 -0.31
C ALA A 150 -6.01 -4.58 -0.40
N ALA A 151 -7.14 -3.88 -0.39
CA ALA A 151 -7.19 -2.42 -0.41
C ALA A 151 -6.54 -1.80 0.84
N LEU A 152 -6.69 -2.42 2.01
CA LEU A 152 -6.03 -2.01 3.26
C LEU A 152 -4.51 -2.05 3.16
N ARG A 153 -3.96 -3.05 2.49
CA ARG A 153 -2.51 -3.16 2.28
C ARG A 153 -2.02 -2.24 1.16
N GLY A 154 -2.92 -1.85 0.23
CA GLY A 154 -2.58 -1.13 -0.98
C GLY A 154 -2.22 -2.05 -2.13
N ASP A 155 -2.62 -3.31 -2.03
CA ASP A 155 -2.26 -4.41 -2.93
C ASP A 155 -3.46 -4.77 -3.83
N LEU A 156 -4.40 -3.85 -4.04
CA LEU A 156 -5.53 -4.05 -4.96
C LEU A 156 -5.11 -3.60 -6.37
N PRO A 157 -4.91 -4.50 -7.34
CA PRO A 157 -4.45 -4.11 -8.67
C PRO A 157 -5.50 -3.27 -9.41
N ASP A 158 -5.07 -2.30 -10.20
CA ASP A 158 -5.96 -1.42 -10.98
C ASP A 158 -6.80 -2.21 -11.99
N GLU A 159 -6.24 -3.26 -12.59
CA GLU A 159 -6.95 -4.17 -13.50
C GLU A 159 -8.09 -4.88 -12.77
N LEU A 160 -7.85 -5.30 -11.53
CA LEU A 160 -8.85 -5.95 -10.69
C LEU A 160 -9.96 -4.98 -10.31
N ALA A 161 -9.60 -3.77 -9.86
CA ALA A 161 -10.56 -2.72 -9.55
C ALA A 161 -11.43 -2.36 -10.77
N THR A 162 -10.81 -2.23 -11.96
CA THR A 162 -11.50 -1.94 -13.22
C THR A 162 -12.46 -3.07 -13.61
N ALA A 163 -12.05 -4.31 -13.44
CA ALA A 163 -12.88 -5.47 -13.72
C ALA A 163 -14.11 -5.54 -12.83
N TYR A 164 -13.97 -5.33 -11.52
CA TYR A 164 -15.11 -5.28 -10.61
C TYR A 164 -16.00 -4.08 -10.91
N ALA A 165 -15.43 -2.91 -11.19
CA ALA A 165 -16.20 -1.72 -11.57
C ALA A 165 -17.11 -1.97 -12.78
N ALA A 166 -16.68 -2.78 -13.75
CA ALA A 166 -17.49 -3.14 -14.91
C ALA A 166 -18.74 -3.96 -14.53
N LEU A 167 -18.72 -4.72 -13.43
CA LEU A 167 -19.91 -5.44 -12.95
C LEU A 167 -21.00 -4.48 -12.47
N ALA A 168 -20.64 -3.25 -12.05
CA ALA A 168 -21.63 -2.26 -11.66
C ALA A 168 -22.41 -1.68 -12.85
N THR A 169 -21.82 -1.68 -14.05
CA THR A 169 -22.38 -1.04 -15.25
C THR A 169 -22.91 -2.04 -16.28
N ASP A 170 -22.38 -3.26 -16.31
CA ASP A 170 -22.78 -4.34 -17.22
C ASP A 170 -23.52 -5.46 -16.47
N GLY A 171 -24.85 -5.47 -16.60
CA GLY A 171 -25.71 -6.47 -15.95
C GLY A 171 -25.54 -7.89 -16.50
N ASP A 172 -25.22 -8.06 -17.78
CA ASP A 172 -24.99 -9.39 -18.35
C ASP A 172 -23.66 -9.97 -17.88
N ARG A 173 -22.63 -9.13 -17.75
CA ARG A 173 -21.36 -9.52 -17.14
C ARG A 173 -21.54 -9.90 -15.68
N ARG A 174 -22.29 -9.10 -14.91
CA ARG A 174 -22.61 -9.41 -13.52
C ARG A 174 -23.38 -10.72 -13.36
N ARG A 175 -24.35 -11.01 -14.25
CA ARG A 175 -25.06 -12.30 -14.25
C ARG A 175 -24.11 -13.46 -14.50
N ARG A 176 -23.27 -13.39 -15.53
CA ARG A 176 -22.26 -14.43 -15.81
C ARG A 176 -21.30 -14.64 -14.63
N TYR A 177 -20.91 -13.56 -13.98
CA TYR A 177 -20.07 -13.59 -12.78
C TYR A 177 -20.73 -14.33 -11.61
N LEU A 178 -21.99 -14.00 -11.32
CA LEU A 178 -22.77 -14.69 -10.28
C LEU A 178 -23.02 -16.17 -10.63
N ASP A 179 -23.26 -16.49 -11.90
CA ASP A 179 -23.43 -17.88 -12.37
C ASP A 179 -22.16 -18.71 -12.16
N LEU A 180 -20.98 -18.11 -12.39
CA LEU A 180 -19.67 -18.69 -12.11
C LEU A 180 -19.49 -18.98 -10.62
N LEU A 181 -19.73 -17.98 -9.76
CA LEU A 181 -19.65 -18.15 -8.30
C LEU A 181 -20.63 -19.22 -7.80
N ALA A 182 -21.86 -19.22 -8.30
CA ALA A 182 -22.88 -20.21 -7.95
C ALA A 182 -22.48 -21.61 -8.41
N GLY A 183 -21.90 -21.76 -9.59
CA GLY A 183 -21.40 -23.04 -10.07
C GLY A 183 -20.22 -23.55 -9.23
N PHE A 184 -19.30 -22.66 -8.87
CA PHE A 184 -18.19 -22.97 -7.97
C PHE A 184 -18.67 -23.37 -6.56
N HIS A 185 -19.75 -22.75 -6.07
CA HIS A 185 -20.40 -23.15 -4.83
C HIS A 185 -21.04 -24.54 -4.93
N ARG A 186 -21.73 -24.83 -6.04
CA ARG A 186 -22.48 -26.08 -6.27
C ARG A 186 -21.62 -27.35 -6.30
N VAL A 187 -20.34 -27.24 -6.68
CA VAL A 187 -19.43 -28.39 -6.69
C VAL A 187 -18.85 -28.72 -5.31
N LYS A 188 -18.94 -27.78 -4.35
CA LYS A 188 -18.43 -27.97 -2.99
C LYS A 188 -19.08 -29.15 -2.29
N GLY A 189 -18.28 -29.96 -1.59
CA GLY A 189 -18.69 -31.15 -0.86
C GLY A 189 -18.98 -32.37 -1.73
N ARG A 190 -18.83 -32.26 -3.06
CA ARG A 190 -19.05 -33.36 -4.02
C ARG A 190 -17.71 -33.95 -4.43
N ARG A 191 -17.69 -35.24 -4.77
CA ARG A 191 -16.47 -35.89 -5.29
C ARG A 191 -16.26 -35.43 -6.74
N PRO A 192 -15.04 -35.09 -7.17
CA PRO A 192 -14.78 -34.59 -8.53
C PRO A 192 -15.38 -35.46 -9.64
N ALA A 193 -15.29 -36.79 -9.51
CA ALA A 193 -15.85 -37.73 -10.47
C ALA A 193 -17.39 -37.63 -10.64
N ASP A 194 -18.10 -37.18 -9.60
CA ASP A 194 -19.56 -37.05 -9.60
C ASP A 194 -20.04 -35.68 -10.16
N VAL A 195 -19.10 -34.75 -10.43
CA VAL A 195 -19.35 -33.37 -10.92
C VAL A 195 -18.49 -32.99 -12.12
N GLU A 196 -17.93 -33.98 -12.81
CA GLU A 196 -17.02 -33.76 -13.93
C GLU A 196 -17.60 -32.81 -15.01
N PRO A 197 -18.88 -32.91 -15.42
CA PRO A 197 -19.47 -31.97 -16.38
C PRO A 197 -19.66 -30.54 -15.84
N GLU A 198 -19.88 -30.37 -14.54
CA GLU A 198 -19.91 -29.06 -13.89
C GLU A 198 -18.51 -28.45 -13.81
N ILE A 199 -17.49 -29.25 -13.45
CA ILE A 199 -16.09 -28.82 -13.39
C ILE A 199 -15.63 -28.34 -14.78
N ALA A 200 -15.86 -29.13 -15.84
CA ALA A 200 -15.45 -28.77 -17.19
C ALA A 200 -16.06 -27.42 -17.65
N ARG A 201 -17.36 -27.21 -17.42
CA ARG A 201 -18.03 -25.94 -17.75
C ARG A 201 -17.51 -24.74 -16.96
N LEU A 202 -17.17 -24.95 -15.68
CA LEU A 202 -16.56 -23.90 -14.86
C LEU A 202 -15.18 -23.54 -15.39
N VAL A 203 -14.34 -24.52 -15.70
CA VAL A 203 -13.01 -24.31 -16.28
C VAL A 203 -13.10 -23.51 -17.58
N GLU A 204 -13.97 -23.91 -18.50
CA GLU A 204 -14.18 -23.17 -19.76
C GLU A 204 -14.62 -21.72 -19.52
N SER A 205 -15.57 -21.51 -18.61
CA SER A 205 -16.07 -20.17 -18.28
C SER A 205 -15.00 -19.30 -17.62
N LEU A 206 -14.17 -19.87 -16.73
CA LEU A 206 -13.08 -19.17 -16.05
C LEU A 206 -11.96 -18.77 -17.03
N ILE A 207 -11.60 -19.65 -17.96
CA ILE A 207 -10.58 -19.37 -18.99
C ILE A 207 -11.06 -18.28 -19.97
N ALA A 208 -12.36 -18.29 -20.28
CA ALA A 208 -12.97 -17.30 -21.17
C ALA A 208 -13.12 -15.91 -20.53
N ASP A 209 -13.04 -15.80 -19.20
CA ASP A 209 -13.17 -14.52 -18.49
C ASP A 209 -11.84 -13.73 -18.51
N PRO A 210 -11.79 -12.54 -19.16
CA PRO A 210 -10.58 -11.74 -19.26
C PRO A 210 -10.04 -11.24 -17.92
N THR A 211 -10.93 -11.00 -16.94
CA THR A 211 -10.55 -10.57 -15.59
C THR A 211 -9.79 -11.66 -14.88
N ILE A 212 -10.35 -12.86 -14.87
CA ILE A 212 -9.78 -14.03 -14.19
C ILE A 212 -8.44 -14.38 -14.80
N ARG A 213 -8.35 -14.32 -16.14
CA ARG A 213 -7.09 -14.46 -16.85
C ARG A 213 -6.06 -13.44 -16.38
N SER A 214 -6.41 -12.15 -16.31
CA SER A 214 -5.51 -11.08 -15.87
C SER A 214 -5.00 -11.30 -14.44
N ILE A 215 -5.88 -11.64 -13.50
CA ILE A 215 -5.53 -11.93 -12.10
C ILE A 215 -4.58 -13.12 -12.01
N ILE A 216 -4.91 -14.21 -12.70
CA ILE A 216 -4.13 -15.46 -12.65
C ILE A 216 -2.73 -15.25 -13.26
N THR A 217 -2.64 -14.56 -14.39
CA THR A 217 -1.35 -14.28 -15.03
C THR A 217 -0.53 -13.27 -14.23
N GLY A 218 -1.18 -12.26 -13.62
CA GLY A 218 -0.51 -11.26 -12.78
C GLY A 218 0.00 -11.84 -11.46
N ALA A 219 -0.80 -12.66 -10.78
CA ALA A 219 -0.42 -13.32 -9.53
C ALA A 219 0.76 -14.29 -9.72
N SER A 220 0.92 -14.91 -10.90
CA SER A 220 2.06 -15.78 -11.19
C SER A 220 3.40 -15.03 -11.25
N ALA A 221 3.39 -13.72 -11.56
CA ALA A 221 4.60 -12.90 -11.64
C ALA A 221 5.09 -12.45 -10.25
N ASP A 222 4.18 -12.25 -9.29
CA ASP A 222 4.51 -11.82 -7.92
C ASP A 222 4.77 -12.99 -6.95
N MET A 223 4.28 -14.20 -7.28
CA MET A 223 4.47 -15.40 -6.44
C MET A 223 5.89 -15.99 -6.52
N ASP A 224 6.73 -15.52 -7.43
CA ASP A 224 8.12 -16.01 -7.60
C ASP A 224 9.06 -15.49 -6.49
N ASP A 225 8.69 -14.42 -5.77
CA ASP A 225 9.56 -13.76 -4.78
C ASP A 225 9.24 -14.14 -3.30
N SER A 226 8.24 -15.00 -3.05
CA SER A 226 8.05 -15.58 -1.70
C SER A 226 7.39 -16.97 -1.71
N LEU A 227 8.22 -18.02 -1.69
CA LEU A 227 7.82 -19.41 -1.43
C LEU A 227 7.36 -19.65 0.03
N THR A 228 6.60 -18.73 0.63
CA THR A 228 6.07 -18.83 2.01
C THR A 228 4.56 -18.60 2.10
N GLY A 229 3.85 -18.63 0.97
CA GLY A 229 2.38 -18.59 0.94
C GLY A 229 1.73 -19.93 1.31
N PRO A 230 0.46 -19.93 1.77
CA PRO A 230 -0.29 -21.16 1.98
C PRO A 230 -0.51 -21.90 0.65
N THR A 231 -0.39 -23.23 0.67
CA THR A 231 -0.60 -24.09 -0.51
C THR A 231 -2.06 -24.04 -0.99
N LEU A 232 -2.33 -24.40 -2.25
CA LEU A 232 -3.69 -24.45 -2.78
C LEU A 232 -4.61 -25.40 -1.97
N GLU A 233 -4.04 -26.45 -1.35
CA GLU A 233 -4.77 -27.32 -0.42
C GLU A 233 -5.18 -26.64 0.89
N GLN A 234 -4.36 -25.70 1.38
CA GLN A 234 -4.65 -24.91 2.58
C GLN A 234 -5.67 -23.80 2.30
N LEU A 235 -5.67 -23.24 1.09
CA LEU A 235 -6.62 -22.21 0.66
C LEU A 235 -7.97 -22.80 0.25
N LEU A 236 -7.98 -23.96 -0.42
CA LEU A 236 -9.19 -24.65 -0.86
C LEU A 236 -9.17 -26.12 -0.45
N PRO A 237 -9.72 -26.44 0.75
CA PRO A 237 -9.75 -27.81 1.26
C PRO A 237 -10.73 -28.71 0.48
N ASP A 238 -11.67 -28.15 -0.28
CA ASP A 238 -12.62 -28.92 -1.07
C ASP A 238 -11.99 -29.50 -2.35
N PRO A 239 -12.09 -30.82 -2.59
CA PRO A 239 -11.40 -31.48 -3.70
C PRO A 239 -11.99 -31.11 -5.08
N ALA A 240 -13.30 -30.87 -5.19
CA ALA A 240 -13.92 -30.52 -6.46
C ALA A 240 -13.61 -29.07 -6.86
N GLN A 241 -13.65 -28.14 -5.91
CA GLN A 241 -13.24 -26.76 -6.12
C GLN A 241 -11.76 -26.63 -6.47
N ARG A 242 -10.90 -27.43 -5.83
CA ARG A 242 -9.47 -27.49 -6.15
C ARG A 242 -9.22 -27.98 -7.57
N GLU A 243 -9.97 -28.99 -8.01
CA GLU A 243 -9.84 -29.53 -9.37
C GLU A 243 -10.23 -28.52 -10.44
N VAL A 244 -11.25 -27.67 -10.19
CA VAL A 244 -11.58 -26.54 -11.07
C VAL A 244 -10.38 -25.61 -11.22
N LEU A 245 -9.82 -25.12 -10.10
CA LEU A 245 -8.71 -24.17 -10.15
C LEU A 245 -7.46 -24.77 -10.77
N ARG A 246 -7.09 -26.01 -10.40
CA ARG A 246 -5.93 -26.72 -10.94
C ARG A 246 -5.98 -26.81 -12.47
N ARG A 247 -7.15 -27.14 -13.03
CA ARG A 247 -7.34 -27.21 -14.49
C ARG A 247 -7.32 -25.84 -15.15
N THR A 248 -7.93 -24.83 -14.51
CA THR A 248 -7.87 -23.44 -14.99
C THR A 248 -6.44 -22.93 -15.06
N PHE A 249 -5.64 -23.10 -13.99
CA PHE A 249 -4.23 -22.70 -13.97
C PHE A 249 -3.41 -23.43 -15.03
N SER A 250 -3.56 -24.75 -15.14
CA SER A 250 -2.88 -25.55 -16.17
C SER A 250 -3.23 -25.10 -17.60
N ALA A 251 -4.50 -24.77 -17.87
CA ALA A 251 -4.93 -24.28 -19.18
C ALA A 251 -4.41 -22.87 -19.49
N LEU A 252 -4.13 -22.06 -18.47
CA LEU A 252 -3.55 -20.72 -18.60
C LEU A 252 -2.01 -20.72 -18.58
N GLY A 253 -1.37 -21.88 -18.45
CA GLY A 253 0.09 -22.02 -18.46
C GLY A 253 0.77 -21.62 -17.16
N VAL A 254 0.04 -21.60 -16.04
CA VAL A 254 0.58 -21.36 -14.69
C VAL A 254 0.83 -22.71 -14.03
N GLU A 255 2.09 -23.00 -13.68
CA GLU A 255 2.43 -24.18 -12.87
C GLU A 255 2.18 -23.88 -11.38
N LEU A 256 1.54 -24.82 -10.68
CA LEU A 256 1.23 -24.77 -9.25
C LEU A 256 2.23 -25.58 -8.44
#